data_AF-A0A914IKH3-F1
#
_entry.id   AF-A0A914IKH3-F1
#
_cell.length_a   1.000
_cell.length_b   1.000
_cell.length_c   1.000
_cell.angle_alpha   90.00
_cell.angle_beta   90.00
_cell.angle_gamma   90.00
#
_symmetry.space_group_name_H-M   'P 1'
#
loop_
_entity.id
_entity.type
_entity.pdbx_description
1 polymer ?
#
loop_
_entity_poly.entity_id
_entity_poly.type
_entity_poly.pdbx_seq_one_letter_code
_entity_poly.pdbx_strand_id
1 'polypeptide(L)'
;MTEVVDWTDMSFEEARQTLKKWREDHARRSEETVEIWEHLLSRYASSLSDELWSVLEQVVIAAIDCARFDVAVVCLQKLHGKFPHSTRVAKLKAMRLEATGKYDEAEKVYDQLIESDETNPVWFLILIQF
;
A
#
# COMPACT_ATOMS: atom_id res chain seq x y z
N MET A 1 25.61 18.82 4.24
CA MET A 1 24.28 19.42 4.39
C MET A 1 23.33 18.52 3.62
N THR A 2 22.52 17.73 4.29
CA THR A 2 21.44 16.98 3.64
C THR A 2 20.41 18.03 3.22
N GLU A 3 20.22 18.23 1.91
CA GLU A 3 19.08 19.02 1.44
C GLU A 3 17.82 18.38 2.00
N VAL A 4 17.10 19.12 2.83
CA VAL A 4 15.78 18.71 3.30
C VAL A 4 14.88 18.89 2.09
N VAL A 5 14.67 17.81 1.35
CA VAL A 5 13.73 17.78 0.24
C VAL A 5 12.34 17.93 0.83
N ASP A 6 11.64 18.99 0.46
CA ASP A 6 10.22 19.14 0.79
C ASP A 6 9.42 18.24 -0.15
N TRP A 7 8.93 17.11 0.38
CA TRP A 7 8.18 16.14 -0.40
C TRP A 7 6.74 16.60 -0.72
N THR A 8 6.30 17.70 -0.11
CA THR A 8 4.95 18.26 -0.26
C THR A 8 4.87 19.32 -1.36
N ASP A 9 6.00 19.85 -1.82
CA ASP A 9 6.09 20.88 -2.87
C ASP A 9 6.86 20.37 -4.09
N MET A 10 6.31 19.37 -4.76
CA MET A 10 6.81 18.88 -6.05
C MET A 10 5.69 18.74 -7.07
N SER A 11 6.05 18.71 -8.36
CA SER A 11 5.07 18.50 -9.41
C SER A 11 4.48 17.09 -9.37
N PHE A 12 3.28 16.93 -9.94
CA PHE A 12 2.62 15.64 -10.04
C PHE A 12 3.48 14.58 -10.75
N GLU A 13 4.19 14.97 -11.80
CA GLU A 13 5.05 14.04 -12.55
C GLU A 13 6.28 13.64 -11.73
N GLU A 14 6.90 14.57 -11.02
CA GLU A 14 8.02 14.27 -10.11
C GLU A 14 7.61 13.34 -8.97
N ALA A 15 6.46 13.61 -8.34
CA ALA A 15 5.88 12.75 -7.31
C ALA A 15 5.66 11.33 -7.81
N ARG A 16 5.05 11.21 -9.00
CA ARG A 16 4.79 9.92 -9.65
C ARG A 16 6.09 9.17 -9.95
N GLN A 17 7.07 9.82 -10.58
CA GLN A 17 8.34 9.19 -10.92
C GLN A 17 9.13 8.79 -9.67
N THR A 18 9.05 9.60 -8.59
CA THR A 18 9.68 9.31 -7.32
C THR A 18 9.12 8.03 -6.69
N LEU A 19 7.79 7.92 -6.58
CA LEU A 19 7.16 6.70 -6.04
C LEU A 19 7.48 5.48 -6.89
N LYS A 20 7.50 5.63 -8.22
CA LYS A 20 7.87 4.55 -9.14
C LYS A 20 9.31 4.10 -8.91
N LYS A 21 10.26 5.04 -8.81
CA LYS A 21 11.66 4.74 -8.52
C LYS A 21 11.82 4.02 -7.18
N TRP A 22 11.16 4.49 -6.12
CA TRP A 22 11.22 3.82 -4.81
C TRP A 22 10.65 2.41 -4.83
N ARG A 23 9.64 2.17 -5.68
CA ARG A 23 9.09 0.83 -5.89
C ARG A 23 10.10 -0.10 -6.58
N GLU A 24 10.83 0.41 -7.56
CA GLU A 24 11.88 -0.33 -8.29
C GLU A 24 13.13 -0.57 -7.43
N ASP A 25 13.52 0.41 -6.61
CA ASP A 25 14.68 0.35 -5.71
C ASP A 25 14.37 -0.38 -4.38
N HIS A 26 13.13 -0.83 -4.16
CA HIS A 26 12.64 -1.36 -2.88
C HIS A 26 12.95 -0.47 -1.66
N ALA A 27 12.96 0.84 -1.86
CA ALA A 27 13.28 1.81 -0.81
C ALA A 27 12.12 1.96 0.18
N ARG A 28 12.37 1.70 1.47
CA ARG A 28 11.39 1.92 2.54
C ARG A 28 11.43 3.40 2.96
N ARG A 29 10.50 4.17 2.40
CA ARG A 29 10.28 5.61 2.62
C ARG A 29 8.80 5.85 2.93
N SER A 30 8.34 5.26 4.03
CA SER A 30 6.91 5.12 4.31
C SER A 30 6.26 6.46 4.65
N GLU A 31 6.94 7.32 5.42
CA GLU A 31 6.43 8.65 5.78
C GLU A 31 6.29 9.53 4.53
N GLU A 32 7.35 9.62 3.74
CA GLU A 32 7.38 10.45 2.53
C GLU A 32 6.39 9.93 1.47
N THR A 33 6.21 8.61 1.37
CA THR A 33 5.22 8.02 0.46
C THR A 33 3.80 8.44 0.83
N VAL A 34 3.47 8.47 2.11
CA VAL A 34 2.15 8.90 2.60
C VAL A 34 1.96 10.39 2.35
N GLU A 35 2.97 11.21 2.63
CA GLU A 35 2.92 12.66 2.38
C GLU A 35 2.69 12.98 0.89
N ILE A 36 3.50 12.40 -0.01
CA ILE A 36 3.35 12.58 -1.45
C ILE A 36 1.95 12.17 -1.92
N TRP A 37 1.42 11.07 -1.38
CA TRP A 37 0.08 10.62 -1.72
C TRP A 37 -0.99 11.60 -1.25
N GLU A 38 -0.99 11.98 0.02
CA GLU A 38 -2.02 12.84 0.61
C GLU A 38 -2.01 14.24 -0.02
N HIS A 39 -0.84 14.83 -0.21
CA HIS A 39 -0.71 16.22 -0.64
C HIS A 39 -0.79 16.40 -2.16
N LEU A 40 -0.27 15.45 -2.94
CA LEU A 40 -0.06 15.64 -4.38
C LEU A 40 -0.89 14.69 -5.23
N LEU A 41 -0.75 13.37 -5.02
CA LEU A 41 -1.31 12.39 -5.95
C LEU A 41 -2.80 12.11 -5.74
N SER A 42 -3.29 12.19 -4.50
CA SER A 42 -4.69 11.90 -4.16
C SER A 42 -5.69 12.77 -4.94
N ARG A 43 -5.32 14.03 -5.20
CA ARG A 43 -6.11 15.04 -5.92
C ARG A 43 -6.24 14.75 -7.42
N TYR A 44 -5.25 14.07 -7.99
CA TYR A 44 -5.14 13.76 -9.42
C TYR A 44 -5.10 12.25 -9.66
N ALA A 45 -5.70 11.47 -8.77
CA ALA A 45 -5.66 10.00 -8.84
C ALA A 45 -6.18 9.45 -10.18
N SER A 46 -7.14 10.11 -10.82
CA SER A 46 -7.63 9.75 -12.17
C SER A 46 -6.56 9.87 -13.25
N SER A 47 -5.60 10.79 -13.10
CA SER A 47 -4.53 11.04 -14.07
C SER A 47 -3.45 9.95 -14.06
N LEU A 48 -3.40 9.11 -13.01
CA LEU A 48 -2.48 7.96 -12.92
C LEU A 48 -2.94 6.77 -13.77
N SER A 49 -4.22 6.72 -14.19
CA SER A 49 -4.78 5.63 -15.00
C SER A 49 -4.42 4.23 -14.48
N ASP A 50 -3.72 3.40 -15.26
CA ASP A 50 -3.33 2.04 -14.90
C ASP A 50 -2.28 1.96 -13.79
N GLU A 51 -1.45 3.00 -13.63
CA GLU A 51 -0.43 3.04 -12.57
C GLU A 51 -1.04 3.32 -11.18
N LEU A 52 -2.28 3.84 -11.15
CA LEU A 52 -2.99 4.16 -9.91
C LEU A 52 -3.02 2.98 -8.95
N TRP A 53 -3.29 1.77 -9.45
CA TRP A 53 -3.47 0.60 -8.60
C TRP A 53 -2.17 0.23 -7.88
N SER A 54 -1.05 0.23 -8.60
CA SER A 54 0.27 -0.04 -8.04
C SER A 54 0.69 1.05 -7.03
N VAL A 55 0.33 2.31 -7.28
CA VAL A 55 0.55 3.42 -6.34
C VAL A 55 -0.30 3.25 -5.08
N LEU A 56 -1.59 2.93 -5.21
CA LEU A 56 -2.48 2.70 -4.07
C LEU A 56 -1.95 1.59 -3.16
N GLU A 57 -1.45 0.51 -3.73
CA GLU A 57 -0.87 -0.58 -2.95
C GLU A 57 0.38 -0.18 -2.18
N GLN A 58 1.30 0.55 -2.84
CA GLN A 58 2.49 1.11 -2.21
C GLN A 58 2.12 2.04 -1.04
N VAL A 59 1.11 2.88 -1.24
CA VAL A 59 0.59 3.78 -0.22
C VAL A 59 -0.06 3.02 0.93
N VAL A 60 -0.79 1.93 0.68
CA VAL A 60 -1.38 1.13 1.76
C VAL A 60 -0.29 0.55 2.68
N ILE A 61 0.77 0.00 2.09
CA ILE A 61 1.89 -0.56 2.86
C ILE A 61 2.57 0.55 3.68
N ALA A 62 2.88 1.67 3.05
CA ALA A 62 3.48 2.83 3.71
C ALA A 62 2.59 3.39 4.84
N ALA A 63 1.28 3.47 4.59
CA ALA A 63 0.32 3.96 5.57
C ALA A 63 0.18 3.00 6.77
N ILE A 64 0.25 1.68 6.55
CA ILE A 64 0.28 0.69 7.64
C ILE A 64 1.55 0.85 8.49
N ASP A 65 2.71 0.99 7.84
CA ASP A 65 4.00 1.21 8.50
C ASP A 65 3.99 2.47 9.38
N CYS A 66 3.34 3.54 8.90
CA CYS A 66 3.22 4.81 9.61
C CYS A 66 2.02 4.87 10.57
N ALA A 67 1.30 3.76 10.80
CA ALA A 67 0.05 3.70 11.57
C ALA A 67 -1.04 4.70 11.12
N ARG A 68 -0.97 5.19 9.87
CA ARG A 68 -1.96 6.04 9.20
C ARG A 68 -3.07 5.18 8.60
N PHE A 69 -3.80 4.48 9.47
CA PHE A 69 -4.83 3.52 9.06
C PHE A 69 -6.01 4.17 8.32
N ASP A 70 -6.26 5.46 8.55
CA ASP A 70 -7.22 6.29 7.82
C ASP A 70 -6.94 6.29 6.32
N VAL A 71 -5.70 6.56 5.93
CA VAL A 71 -5.26 6.55 4.52
C VAL A 71 -5.32 5.13 3.97
N ALA A 72 -4.84 4.15 4.74
CA ALA A 72 -4.84 2.74 4.33
C ALA A 72 -6.25 2.22 4.02
N VAL A 73 -7.26 2.57 4.84
CA VAL A 73 -8.66 2.18 4.64
C VAL A 73 -9.20 2.74 3.32
N VAL A 74 -9.00 4.03 3.06
CA VAL A 74 -9.50 4.68 1.83
C VAL A 74 -8.88 4.06 0.59
N CYS A 75 -7.57 3.82 0.60
CA CYS A 75 -6.87 3.20 -0.52
C CYS A 75 -7.31 1.74 -0.73
N LEU A 76 -7.47 0.97 0.35
CA LEU A 76 -7.97 -0.41 0.30
C LEU A 76 -9.39 -0.50 -0.26
N GLN A 77 -10.28 0.44 0.08
CA GLN A 77 -11.64 0.46 -0.47
C GLN A 77 -11.63 0.64 -2.00
N LYS A 78 -10.78 1.53 -2.52
CA LYS A 78 -10.61 1.73 -3.96
C LYS A 78 -10.08 0.46 -4.64
N LEU A 79 -9.06 -0.17 -4.05
CA LEU A 79 -8.48 -1.41 -4.56
C LEU A 79 -9.50 -2.56 -4.57
N HIS A 80 -10.26 -2.72 -3.48
CA HIS A 80 -11.29 -3.73 -3.37
C HIS A 80 -12.43 -3.52 -4.37
N GLY A 81 -12.85 -2.26 -4.61
CA GLY A 81 -13.87 -1.95 -5.61
C GLY A 81 -13.46 -2.32 -7.03
N LYS A 82 -12.16 -2.22 -7.37
CA LYS A 82 -11.64 -2.60 -8.68
C LYS A 82 -11.33 -4.10 -8.79
N PHE A 83 -10.79 -4.69 -7.72
CA PHE A 83 -10.31 -6.08 -7.68
C PHE A 83 -10.86 -6.81 -6.44
N PRO A 84 -12.17 -7.11 -6.40
CA PRO A 84 -12.81 -7.67 -5.21
C PRO A 84 -12.29 -9.07 -4.82
N HIS A 85 -11.80 -9.83 -5.80
CA HIS A 85 -11.28 -11.20 -5.63
C HIS A 85 -9.75 -11.28 -5.69
N SER A 86 -9.05 -10.15 -5.62
CA SER A 86 -7.59 -10.16 -5.66
C SER A 86 -7.02 -10.64 -4.32
N THR A 87 -6.23 -11.70 -4.37
CA THR A 87 -5.46 -12.22 -3.21
C THR A 87 -4.52 -11.16 -2.65
N ARG A 88 -3.96 -10.32 -3.50
CA ARG A 88 -3.07 -9.21 -3.13
C ARG A 88 -3.81 -8.16 -2.30
N VAL A 89 -5.03 -7.78 -2.70
CA VAL A 89 -5.87 -6.84 -1.94
C VAL A 89 -6.33 -7.44 -0.61
N ALA A 90 -6.69 -8.72 -0.60
CA ALA A 90 -7.05 -9.44 0.62
C ALA A 90 -5.88 -9.53 1.61
N LYS A 91 -4.65 -9.77 1.14
CA LYS A 91 -3.43 -9.73 1.96
C LYS A 91 -3.22 -8.34 2.58
N LEU A 92 -3.33 -7.27 1.80
CA LEU A 92 -3.20 -5.90 2.34
C LEU A 92 -4.27 -5.59 3.40
N LYS A 93 -5.50 -6.12 3.23
CA LYS A 93 -6.56 -6.01 4.23
C LYS A 93 -6.19 -6.76 5.52
N ALA A 94 -5.65 -7.98 5.41
CA ALA A 94 -5.20 -8.77 6.55
C ALA A 94 -4.05 -8.08 7.30
N MET A 95 -3.03 -7.59 6.59
CA MET A 95 -1.91 -6.83 7.17
C MET A 95 -2.39 -5.61 7.97
N ARG A 96 -3.39 -4.87 7.47
CA ARG A 96 -3.99 -3.75 8.22
C ARG A 96 -4.72 -4.24 9.47
N LEU A 97 -5.43 -5.37 9.40
CA LEU A 97 -6.11 -5.94 10.56
C LEU A 97 -5.10 -6.36 11.65
N GLU A 98 -4.00 -6.99 11.26
CA GLU A 98 -2.90 -7.32 12.17
C GLU A 98 -2.29 -6.06 12.82
N ALA A 99 -1.97 -5.05 12.01
CA ALA A 99 -1.41 -3.80 12.51
C ALA A 99 -2.36 -3.01 13.43
N THR A 100 -3.67 -3.27 13.34
CA THR A 100 -4.69 -2.68 14.22
C THR A 100 -5.06 -3.58 15.41
N GLY A 101 -4.37 -4.71 15.60
CA GLY A 101 -4.58 -5.64 16.71
C GLY A 101 -5.79 -6.57 16.55
N LYS A 102 -6.41 -6.62 15.37
CA LYS A 102 -7.57 -7.45 15.06
C LYS A 102 -7.15 -8.81 14.53
N TYR A 103 -6.39 -9.55 15.32
CA TYR A 103 -5.76 -10.81 14.90
C TYR A 103 -6.79 -11.87 14.48
N ASP A 104 -7.89 -12.04 15.22
CA ASP A 104 -8.95 -13.02 14.88
C ASP A 104 -9.61 -12.74 13.52
N GLU A 105 -9.73 -11.46 13.14
CA GLU A 105 -10.27 -11.08 11.83
C GLU A 105 -9.22 -11.28 10.73
N ALA A 106 -7.94 -11.03 11.02
CA ALA A 106 -6.84 -11.25 10.08
C ALA A 106 -6.64 -12.74 9.78
N GLU A 107 -6.65 -13.59 10.80
CA GLU A 107 -6.52 -15.04 10.68
C GLU A 107 -7.59 -15.62 9.76
N LYS A 108 -8.86 -15.23 9.94
CA LYS A 108 -9.95 -15.65 9.04
C LYS A 108 -9.73 -15.26 7.58
N VAL A 109 -9.13 -14.09 7.34
CA VAL A 109 -8.81 -13.66 5.96
C VAL A 109 -7.65 -14.49 5.41
N TYR A 110 -6.65 -14.82 6.22
CA TYR A 110 -5.56 -15.71 5.81
C TYR A 110 -6.03 -17.14 5.55
N ASP A 111 -6.90 -17.69 6.39
CA ASP A 111 -7.49 -19.02 6.18
C ASP A 111 -8.25 -19.08 4.86
N GLN A 112 -9.09 -18.08 4.59
CA GLN A 112 -9.80 -17.96 3.30
C GLN A 112 -8.83 -17.87 2.11
N LEU A 113 -7.70 -17.19 2.27
CA LEU A 113 -6.68 -17.10 1.23
C LEU A 113 -5.99 -18.44 0.99
N ILE A 114 -5.67 -19.18 2.06
CA ILE A 114 -5.04 -20.50 2.00
C ILE A 114 -5.97 -21.51 1.32
N GLU A 115 -7.25 -21.56 1.74
CA GLU A 115 -8.26 -22.45 1.15
C GLU A 115 -8.49 -22.16 -0.34
N SER A 116 -8.35 -20.89 -0.76
CA SER A 116 -8.54 -20.49 -2.15
C SER A 116 -7.36 -20.82 -3.09
N ASP A 117 -6.16 -21.05 -2.54
CA ASP A 117 -4.92 -21.21 -3.31
C ASP A 117 -3.91 -22.08 -2.55
N GLU A 118 -4.18 -23.39 -2.44
CA GLU A 118 -3.35 -24.40 -1.74
C GLU A 118 -1.90 -24.49 -2.27
N THR A 119 -1.60 -23.89 -3.43
CA THR A 119 -0.30 -23.97 -4.12
C THR A 119 0.55 -22.71 -4.04
N ASN A 120 0.13 -21.67 -3.31
CA ASN A 120 0.82 -20.38 -3.38
C ASN A 120 1.99 -20.25 -2.37
N PRO A 121 3.27 -20.15 -2.81
CA PRO A 121 4.41 -19.92 -1.92
C PRO A 121 4.42 -18.53 -1.24
N VAL A 122 3.41 -17.68 -1.47
CA VAL A 122 3.23 -16.37 -0.82
C VAL A 122 3.19 -16.45 0.71
N TRP A 123 2.88 -17.62 1.29
CA TRP A 123 2.99 -17.89 2.73
C TRP A 123 4.39 -17.56 3.29
N PHE A 124 5.46 -17.86 2.55
CA PHE A 124 6.83 -17.64 3.03
C PHE A 124 7.21 -16.15 3.11
N LEU A 125 6.55 -15.29 2.32
CA LEU A 125 6.81 -13.85 2.32
C LEU A 125 5.99 -13.09 3.37
N ILE A 126 4.94 -13.69 3.94
CA ILE A 126 4.20 -13.08 5.07
C ILE A 126 5.06 -13.09 6.35
N LEU A 127 5.99 -14.03 6.47
CA LEU A 127 6.90 -14.14 7.61
C LEU A 127 8.20 -13.32 7.48
N ILE A 128 8.56 -12.83 6.28
CA ILE A 128 9.87 -12.19 6.01
C ILE A 128 9.78 -10.65 5.92
N GLN A 129 8.61 -10.05 6.10
CA GLN A 129 8.46 -8.58 6.06
C GLN A 129 8.49 -7.89 7.44
N PHE A 130 9.01 -8.56 8.47
CA PHE A 130 9.47 -7.95 9.72
C PHE A 130 11.01 -7.86 9.72
#